data_AF-E9BUB3-F1
#
_entry.id   AF-E9BUB3-F1
#
_cell.length_a   1.000
_cell.length_b   1.000
_cell.length_c   1.000
_cell.angle_alpha   90.00
_cell.angle_beta   90.00
_cell.angle_gamma   90.00
#
_symmetry.space_group_name_H-M   'P 1'
#
loop_
_entity.id
_entity.type
_entity.pdbx_description
1 polymer ?
#
loop_
_entity_poly.entity_id
_entity_poly.type
_entity_poly.pdbx_seq_one_letter_code
_entity_poly.pdbx_strand_id
1 'polypeptide(L)'
;MGGTAAATAYVRSCDGASLPTPPGCGLKLVVDLTLDDSILTGSVLETEVTVTHALHQSLFPRDAASNAAGTAATSLQVSLPPITVAIQRGAVQMRYGLTYLRTFPAALRDSVRVLRTAMSCDDGVTRCPSYMSMTGALVSAPLGLCCLCTSVECALTSDLCNASMRAHFCFRTGAAGITCVQGEGITYHGWSVGSSSPYYTMNLSASGRGIAPTTLQLTTDAPEAQNGASALQLLRASDVLPEESNPKVDISGRVLFVPSAEHSRASRGTTSTGPVRDDDPAEWLLLPAPLVSVSGNDCDKVGISPDYFYSLSSTTQCNAQKGTCVRHQLADYRAADLEQIAQGVGGRYIGASLGTFTRQKMGEQEFLFDTVERTGGAMLRWTVNADGLAFQPLPVHGVLDAIKFDSSTGILYVTVRNNNTYGGLYYVAVGQCQGARASHCDSDGVTHECGRTALVAGANTSSLLQFSMVSDPPEEVGRTASCTVVFRDAAAALLASKNVSWTVEHRTTTPAPNAPKAEQCRRCAFRDLRCLFSTVCEWQMLLWTAVAVAVAWAPYAILAYWRMAWHVGAKFLAGLN
;
A
#
# COMPACT_ATOMS: atom_id res chain seq x y z
N MET A 1 6.96 -5.08 -29.91
CA MET A 1 7.60 -6.40 -29.89
C MET A 1 6.55 -7.38 -29.41
N GLY A 2 6.21 -8.39 -30.21
CA GLY A 2 5.23 -9.41 -29.83
C GLY A 2 5.89 -10.48 -28.98
N GLY A 3 5.11 -11.33 -28.30
CA GLY A 3 5.62 -12.58 -27.75
C GLY A 3 6.18 -13.44 -28.88
N THR A 4 7.46 -13.29 -29.18
CA THR A 4 8.15 -14.07 -30.19
C THR A 4 8.62 -15.36 -29.52
N ALA A 5 8.20 -16.51 -30.05
CA ALA A 5 8.90 -17.77 -29.79
C ALA A 5 10.33 -17.58 -30.28
N ALA A 6 11.28 -17.45 -29.35
CA ALA A 6 12.63 -16.97 -29.66
C ALA A 6 13.59 -18.11 -30.03
N ALA A 7 13.27 -19.37 -29.68
CA ALA A 7 14.08 -20.51 -30.07
C ALA A 7 13.30 -21.83 -30.02
N THR A 8 13.46 -22.66 -31.06
CA THR A 8 13.13 -24.08 -31.05
C THR A 8 14.44 -24.87 -31.09
N ALA A 9 14.64 -25.79 -30.15
CA ALA A 9 15.85 -26.62 -30.09
C ALA A 9 15.50 -28.06 -29.74
N TYR A 10 16.21 -29.02 -30.34
CA TYR A 10 16.09 -30.44 -29.99
C TYR A 10 17.08 -30.78 -28.88
N VAL A 11 16.60 -31.43 -27.82
CA VAL A 11 17.45 -31.90 -26.72
C VAL A 11 17.23 -33.40 -26.54
N ARG A 12 18.32 -34.16 -26.53
CA ARG A 12 18.28 -35.58 -26.18
C ARG A 12 18.23 -35.70 -24.66
N SER A 13 17.08 -36.10 -24.12
CA SER A 13 16.86 -36.33 -22.69
C SER A 13 17.07 -37.80 -22.40
N CYS A 14 18.02 -38.13 -21.53
CA CYS A 14 18.22 -39.48 -21.02
C CYS A 14 17.84 -39.49 -19.55
N ASP A 15 16.81 -40.24 -19.17
CA ASP A 15 16.41 -40.32 -17.77
C ASP A 15 17.48 -41.13 -17.01
N GLY A 16 17.90 -40.63 -15.85
CA GLY A 16 18.88 -41.30 -15.01
C GLY A 16 18.35 -42.65 -14.57
N ALA A 17 19.02 -43.74 -14.97
CA ALA A 17 18.63 -45.09 -14.60
C ALA A 17 18.80 -45.32 -13.09
N SER A 18 17.73 -45.67 -12.39
CA SER A 18 17.85 -46.60 -11.27
C SER A 18 18.08 -48.00 -11.85
N LEU A 19 19.21 -48.63 -11.51
CA LEU A 19 19.55 -49.98 -11.98
C LEU A 19 18.43 -50.97 -11.60
N PRO A 20 18.05 -51.91 -12.50
CA PRO A 20 18.89 -52.49 -13.55
C PRO A 20 18.50 -52.14 -15.01
N THR A 21 17.58 -51.20 -15.25
CA THR A 21 17.18 -50.84 -16.62
C THR A 21 18.15 -49.82 -17.24
N PRO A 22 18.60 -50.03 -18.50
CA PRO A 22 19.40 -49.02 -19.20
C PRO A 22 18.59 -47.71 -19.32
N PRO A 23 19.24 -46.53 -19.22
CA PRO A 23 18.55 -45.25 -19.31
C PRO A 23 17.86 -45.14 -20.68
N GLY A 24 16.55 -44.97 -20.67
CA GLY A 24 15.78 -44.66 -21.87
C GLY A 24 16.14 -43.24 -22.33
N CYS A 25 16.81 -43.12 -23.47
CA CYS A 25 17.06 -41.82 -24.09
C CYS A 25 15.96 -41.52 -25.11
N GLY A 26 15.23 -40.43 -24.90
CA GLY A 26 14.25 -39.89 -25.84
C GLY A 26 14.72 -38.57 -26.46
N LEU A 27 14.40 -38.35 -27.75
CA LEU A 27 14.51 -37.03 -28.35
C LEU A 27 13.30 -36.20 -27.86
N LYS A 28 13.56 -35.04 -27.25
CA LYS A 28 12.52 -34.09 -26.85
C LYS A 28 12.71 -32.77 -27.57
N LEU A 29 11.63 -32.15 -27.98
CA LEU A 29 11.62 -30.79 -28.51
C LEU A 29 11.44 -29.82 -27.35
N VAL A 30 12.33 -28.84 -27.30
CA VAL A 30 12.33 -27.76 -26.31
C VAL A 30 11.97 -26.46 -27.02
N VAL A 31 10.93 -25.81 -26.53
CA VAL A 31 10.47 -24.51 -27.01
C VAL A 31 10.63 -23.49 -25.90
N ASP A 32 11.32 -22.40 -26.21
CA ASP A 32 11.47 -21.27 -25.31
C ASP A 32 10.61 -20.10 -25.80
N LEU A 33 9.55 -19.80 -25.02
CA LEU A 33 8.58 -18.75 -25.27
C LEU A 33 8.89 -17.56 -24.37
N THR A 34 9.11 -16.39 -24.96
CA THR A 34 9.26 -15.13 -24.21
C THR A 34 7.91 -14.42 -24.18
N LEU A 35 7.41 -14.17 -22.97
CA LEU A 35 6.14 -13.53 -22.68
C LEU A 35 6.43 -12.11 -22.20
N ASP A 36 6.19 -11.14 -23.08
CA ASP A 36 6.47 -9.72 -22.81
C ASP A 36 5.36 -9.06 -21.98
N ASP A 37 5.69 -7.90 -21.41
CA ASP A 37 5.01 -7.32 -20.25
C ASP A 37 3.75 -6.55 -20.50
N SER A 38 3.67 -5.92 -21.65
CA SER A 38 2.54 -5.08 -22.04
C SER A 38 1.33 -5.91 -22.52
N ILE A 39 1.35 -7.24 -22.34
CA ILE A 39 0.53 -8.16 -23.15
C ILE A 39 -0.38 -9.09 -22.33
N LEU A 40 -0.10 -9.46 -21.07
CA LEU A 40 -0.77 -10.65 -20.48
C LEU A 40 -1.47 -10.51 -19.14
N THR A 41 -1.51 -9.33 -18.50
CA THR A 41 -2.15 -9.21 -17.18
C THR A 41 -3.66 -9.49 -17.26
N GLY A 42 -4.09 -10.68 -16.80
CA GLY A 42 -5.50 -11.07 -16.77
C GLY A 42 -6.12 -11.45 -18.12
N SER A 43 -5.34 -11.45 -19.20
CA SER A 43 -5.81 -11.76 -20.56
C SER A 43 -5.23 -13.08 -21.06
N VAL A 44 -5.99 -13.79 -21.90
CA VAL A 44 -5.65 -15.12 -22.43
C VAL A 44 -5.05 -14.97 -23.83
N LEU A 45 -3.81 -15.44 -24.01
CA LEU A 45 -3.20 -15.62 -25.33
C LEU A 45 -3.53 -17.03 -25.82
N GLU A 46 -4.28 -17.14 -26.91
CA GLU A 46 -4.64 -18.42 -27.53
C GLU A 46 -3.84 -18.61 -28.82
N THR A 47 -3.21 -19.78 -28.98
CA THR A 47 -2.46 -20.15 -30.19
C THR A 47 -2.76 -21.59 -30.57
N GLU A 48 -2.83 -21.86 -31.87
CA GLU A 48 -2.85 -23.22 -32.37
C GLU A 48 -1.42 -23.72 -32.57
N VAL A 49 -1.15 -24.89 -31.99
CA VAL A 49 0.12 -25.58 -32.07
C VAL A 49 -0.10 -26.85 -32.88
N THR A 50 0.48 -26.92 -34.07
CA THR A 50 0.47 -28.13 -34.91
C THR A 50 1.72 -28.95 -34.66
N VAL A 51 1.52 -30.21 -34.24
CA VAL A 51 2.60 -31.20 -34.11
C VAL A 51 2.73 -31.92 -35.45
N THR A 52 3.80 -31.64 -36.19
CA THR A 52 3.94 -32.14 -37.56
C THR A 52 4.44 -33.59 -37.61
N HIS A 53 5.15 -34.06 -36.58
CA HIS A 53 5.78 -35.38 -36.53
C HIS A 53 5.91 -35.83 -35.06
N ALA A 54 5.45 -37.03 -34.70
CA ALA A 54 5.57 -37.59 -33.36
C ALA A 54 6.14 -39.03 -33.42
N LEU A 55 7.35 -39.22 -32.89
CA LEU A 55 8.13 -40.46 -33.07
C LEU A 55 7.74 -41.66 -32.17
N HIS A 56 6.70 -41.61 -31.33
CA HIS A 56 6.45 -42.70 -30.38
C HIS A 56 5.00 -43.20 -30.26
N GLN A 57 4.81 -44.50 -30.54
CA GLN A 57 3.56 -45.26 -30.42
C GLN A 57 2.96 -45.28 -28.99
N SER A 58 3.75 -44.94 -27.97
CA SER A 58 3.33 -44.99 -26.56
C SER A 58 2.37 -43.87 -26.15
N LEU A 59 2.09 -42.90 -27.03
CA LEU A 59 1.09 -41.85 -26.83
C LEU A 59 -0.32 -42.22 -27.32
N PHE A 60 -0.50 -43.39 -27.95
CA PHE A 60 -1.79 -43.81 -28.48
C PHE A 60 -2.47 -44.86 -27.59
N PRO A 61 -3.79 -44.77 -27.36
CA PRO A 61 -4.58 -45.89 -26.86
C PRO A 61 -4.37 -47.12 -27.75
N ARG A 62 -4.23 -48.32 -27.15
CA ARG A 62 -3.94 -49.60 -27.85
C ARG A 62 -4.85 -49.87 -29.05
N ASP A 63 -6.04 -49.31 -29.05
CA ASP A 63 -7.08 -49.56 -30.06
C ASP A 63 -6.80 -48.85 -31.39
N ALA A 64 -5.92 -47.83 -31.42
CA ALA A 64 -5.48 -47.19 -32.66
C ALA A 64 -4.32 -47.95 -33.35
N ALA A 65 -3.57 -48.76 -32.58
CA ALA A 65 -2.42 -49.50 -33.08
C ALA A 65 -2.79 -50.86 -33.71
N SER A 66 -3.96 -51.41 -33.38
CA SER A 66 -4.39 -52.74 -33.84
C SER A 66 -4.73 -52.81 -35.34
N ASN A 67 -4.98 -51.67 -35.98
CA ASN A 67 -5.26 -51.61 -37.43
C ASN A 67 -4.01 -51.52 -38.31
N ALA A 68 -2.81 -51.41 -37.73
CA ALA A 68 -1.54 -51.33 -38.45
C ALA A 68 -0.68 -52.60 -38.31
N ALA A 69 -1.30 -53.75 -38.05
CA ALA A 69 -0.63 -55.05 -38.02
C ALA A 69 -0.43 -55.60 -39.46
N GLY A 70 0.46 -54.95 -40.20
CA GLY A 70 0.99 -55.40 -41.48
C GLY A 70 2.44 -54.97 -41.60
N THR A 71 3.34 -55.95 -41.47
CA THR A 71 4.80 -55.93 -41.70
C THR A 71 5.40 -54.66 -42.32
N ALA A 72 6.38 -54.07 -41.60
CA ALA A 72 7.23 -52.92 -41.95
C ALA A 72 6.64 -51.51 -41.71
N ALA A 73 6.38 -51.16 -40.44
CA ALA A 73 6.13 -49.77 -40.03
C ALA A 73 7.33 -49.22 -39.25
N THR A 74 8.45 -48.95 -39.93
CA THR A 74 9.61 -48.26 -39.32
C THR A 74 9.45 -46.74 -39.20
N SER A 75 8.35 -46.16 -39.69
CA SER A 75 7.95 -44.79 -39.34
C SER A 75 6.49 -44.55 -39.74
N LEU A 76 5.54 -44.86 -38.86
CA LEU A 76 4.17 -44.38 -39.04
C LEU A 76 4.21 -42.87 -38.75
N GLN A 77 4.30 -42.04 -39.79
CA GLN A 77 4.17 -40.59 -39.64
C GLN A 77 2.72 -40.29 -39.27
N VAL A 78 2.47 -40.02 -37.99
CA VAL A 78 1.17 -39.57 -37.51
C VAL A 78 1.21 -38.05 -37.40
N SER A 79 0.55 -37.37 -38.33
CA SER A 79 0.23 -35.94 -38.17
C SER A 79 -0.91 -35.84 -37.17
N LEU A 80 -0.68 -35.14 -36.06
CA LEU A 80 -1.72 -34.88 -35.08
C LEU A 80 -2.56 -33.68 -35.54
N PRO A 81 -3.88 -33.65 -35.23
CA PRO A 81 -4.66 -32.43 -35.40
C PRO A 81 -4.08 -31.30 -34.52
N PRO A 82 -4.25 -30.03 -34.91
CA PRO A 82 -3.82 -28.89 -34.12
C PRO A 82 -4.35 -28.97 -32.68
N ILE A 83 -3.48 -28.60 -31.74
CA ILE A 83 -3.78 -28.46 -30.32
C ILE A 83 -3.90 -26.98 -30.04
N THR A 84 -5.00 -26.55 -29.43
CA THR A 84 -5.15 -25.18 -28.96
C THR A 84 -4.50 -25.07 -27.58
N VAL A 85 -3.53 -24.18 -27.47
CA VAL A 85 -2.85 -23.85 -26.22
C VAL A 85 -3.22 -22.43 -25.84
N ALA A 86 -3.78 -22.26 -24.65
CA ALA A 86 -4.10 -20.97 -24.07
C ALA A 86 -3.17 -20.68 -22.90
N ILE A 87 -2.56 -19.50 -22.90
CA ILE A 87 -1.63 -19.05 -21.87
C ILE A 87 -2.24 -17.82 -21.21
N GLN A 88 -2.45 -17.87 -19.91
CA GLN A 88 -2.92 -16.74 -19.11
C GLN A 88 -1.90 -16.44 -18.02
N ARG A 89 -1.52 -15.17 -17.89
CA ARG A 89 -0.58 -14.70 -16.87
C ARG A 89 -1.30 -13.78 -15.88
N GLY A 90 -1.06 -13.97 -14.59
CA GLY A 90 -1.43 -13.02 -13.55
C GLY A 90 -0.57 -11.76 -13.61
N ALA A 91 -1.04 -10.67 -12.99
CA ALA A 91 -0.22 -9.49 -12.77
C ALA A 91 1.03 -9.87 -11.97
N VAL A 92 2.16 -9.24 -12.29
CA VAL A 92 3.31 -9.30 -11.38
C VAL A 92 2.96 -8.50 -10.14
N GLN A 93 3.20 -9.11 -8.98
CA GLN A 93 3.06 -8.50 -7.67
C GLN A 93 4.40 -8.62 -6.96
N MET A 94 4.73 -7.63 -6.13
CA MET A 94 5.86 -7.77 -5.20
C MET A 94 5.34 -8.43 -3.93
N ARG A 95 5.90 -9.59 -3.63
CA ARG A 95 5.57 -10.38 -2.47
C ARG A 95 6.63 -10.22 -1.39
N TYR A 96 6.18 -9.95 -0.17
CA TYR A 96 7.00 -9.84 1.02
C TYR A 96 6.56 -10.89 2.03
N GLY A 97 7.50 -11.70 2.52
CA GLY A 97 7.23 -12.63 3.61
C GLY A 97 6.93 -11.89 4.91
N LEU A 98 5.89 -12.29 5.64
CA LEU A 98 5.55 -11.76 6.95
C LEU A 98 5.97 -12.74 8.05
N THR A 99 6.64 -12.24 9.08
CA THR A 99 6.93 -13.02 10.29
C THR A 99 6.31 -12.31 11.48
N TYR A 100 5.40 -13.01 12.17
CA TYR A 100 4.72 -12.45 13.33
C TYR A 100 5.71 -12.16 14.45
N LEU A 101 5.61 -10.97 15.04
CA LEU A 101 6.45 -10.54 16.15
C LEU A 101 5.69 -10.69 17.47
N ARG A 102 4.70 -9.82 17.69
CA ARG A 102 3.80 -9.79 18.86
C ARG A 102 2.70 -8.76 18.67
N THR A 103 1.84 -8.62 19.68
CA THR A 103 0.84 -7.57 19.77
C THR A 103 1.42 -6.31 20.42
N PHE A 104 1.04 -5.15 19.90
CA PHE A 104 1.45 -3.82 20.32
C PHE A 104 0.22 -2.99 20.69
N PRO A 105 0.22 -2.24 21.80
CA PRO A 105 -0.83 -1.24 22.06
C PRO A 105 -0.69 -0.06 21.09
N ALA A 106 -1.80 0.62 20.75
CA ALA A 106 -1.74 1.82 19.92
C ALA A 106 -0.89 2.92 20.59
N ALA A 107 -1.04 3.10 21.90
CA ALA A 107 -0.13 3.91 22.68
C ALA A 107 0.00 3.40 24.11
N LEU A 108 1.18 3.53 24.68
CA LEU A 108 1.38 3.52 26.12
C LEU A 108 1.44 4.98 26.58
N ARG A 109 0.64 5.37 27.56
CA ARG A 109 0.63 6.74 28.10
C ARG A 109 0.93 6.73 29.59
N ASP A 110 1.70 7.73 30.03
CA ASP A 110 1.96 7.94 31.43
C ASP A 110 0.91 8.88 32.06
N SER A 111 0.60 8.61 33.32
CA SER A 111 -0.30 9.41 34.14
C SER A 111 0.28 9.55 35.53
N VAL A 112 0.21 10.75 36.09
CA VAL A 112 0.71 11.04 37.44
C VAL A 112 -0.46 11.05 38.40
N ARG A 113 -0.36 10.26 39.48
CA ARG A 113 -1.32 10.22 40.58
C ARG A 113 -0.65 10.78 41.84
N VAL A 114 -1.26 11.81 42.42
CA VAL A 114 -0.76 12.43 43.66
C VAL A 114 -1.26 11.63 44.85
N LEU A 115 -0.35 11.23 45.73
CA LEU A 115 -0.67 10.47 46.94
C LEU A 115 -1.18 11.41 48.05
N ARG A 116 -1.90 10.83 49.02
CA ARG A 116 -2.38 11.57 50.19
C ARG A 116 -1.32 11.71 51.28
N THR A 117 -0.27 10.90 51.24
CA THR A 117 0.79 10.85 52.23
C THR A 117 2.03 11.59 51.74
N ALA A 118 2.61 12.41 52.62
CA ALA A 118 3.93 12.97 52.40
C ALA A 118 4.99 11.86 52.65
N MET A 119 5.99 11.77 51.78
CA MET A 119 7.17 10.91 51.95
C MET A 119 6.96 9.38 51.91
N SER A 120 5.79 8.88 51.51
CA SER A 120 5.57 7.45 51.23
C SER A 120 5.15 7.22 49.78
N CYS A 121 5.69 6.17 49.17
CA CYS A 121 5.35 5.71 47.82
C CYS A 121 4.17 4.73 47.78
N ASP A 122 3.69 4.33 48.95
CA ASP A 122 2.57 3.43 49.13
C ASP A 122 1.67 4.01 50.21
N ASP A 123 0.45 4.35 49.83
CA ASP A 123 -0.62 4.77 50.75
C ASP A 123 -1.65 3.66 50.95
N GLY A 124 -1.38 2.44 50.45
CA GLY A 124 -2.25 1.27 50.55
C GLY A 124 -3.51 1.34 49.66
N VAL A 125 -3.72 2.43 48.92
CA VAL A 125 -4.97 2.68 48.17
C VAL A 125 -4.68 3.05 46.72
N THR A 126 -3.67 3.88 46.49
CA THR A 126 -3.31 4.42 45.18
C THR A 126 -2.27 3.50 44.55
N ARG A 127 -2.76 2.56 43.74
CA ARG A 127 -1.93 1.69 42.89
C ARG A 127 -2.14 1.98 41.41
N CYS A 128 -1.19 1.59 40.58
CA CYS A 128 -1.33 1.68 39.13
C CYS A 128 -2.23 0.56 38.59
N PRO A 129 -2.85 0.74 37.41
CA PRO A 129 -3.64 -0.31 36.77
C PRO A 129 -2.80 -1.58 36.55
N SER A 130 -3.44 -2.74 36.68
CA SER A 130 -2.82 -4.02 36.32
C SER A 130 -2.49 -4.06 34.83
N TYR A 131 -1.41 -4.75 34.47
CA TYR A 131 -0.99 -4.92 33.07
C TYR A 131 -0.49 -6.33 32.81
N MET A 132 -0.49 -6.75 31.54
CA MET A 132 0.16 -7.99 31.12
C MET A 132 1.63 -7.74 30.81
N SER A 133 2.52 -8.42 31.53
CA SER A 133 3.95 -8.45 31.25
C SER A 133 4.20 -9.05 29.87
N MET A 134 5.34 -8.73 29.27
CA MET A 134 5.75 -9.35 28.01
C MET A 134 5.90 -10.88 28.10
N THR A 135 6.07 -11.42 29.30
CA THR A 135 6.09 -12.87 29.55
C THR A 135 4.71 -13.52 29.53
N GLY A 136 3.64 -12.72 29.39
CA GLY A 136 2.24 -13.15 29.50
C GLY A 136 1.72 -13.24 30.93
N ALA A 137 2.55 -12.92 31.93
CA ALA A 137 2.12 -12.88 33.33
C ALA A 137 1.32 -11.60 33.65
N LEU A 138 0.20 -11.74 34.35
CA LEU A 138 -0.55 -10.59 34.86
C LEU A 138 0.17 -9.98 36.05
N VAL A 139 0.57 -8.72 35.94
CA VAL A 139 1.10 -7.92 37.05
C VAL A 139 -0.05 -7.13 37.66
N SER A 140 -0.51 -7.57 38.83
CA SER A 140 -1.66 -6.98 39.51
C SER A 140 -1.26 -5.77 40.37
N ALA A 141 -1.93 -4.65 40.15
CA ALA A 141 -1.83 -3.44 40.97
C ALA A 141 -0.38 -3.00 41.34
N PRO A 142 0.50 -2.78 40.35
CA PRO A 142 1.88 -2.37 40.61
C PRO A 142 1.94 -1.01 41.32
N LEU A 143 3.01 -0.80 42.10
CA LEU A 143 3.27 0.48 42.78
C LEU A 143 3.53 1.63 41.79
N GLY A 144 4.01 1.31 40.59
CA GLY A 144 4.43 2.30 39.60
C GLY A 144 5.76 2.95 39.94
N LEU A 145 6.06 4.05 39.25
CA LEU A 145 7.29 4.82 39.49
C LEU A 145 7.03 5.92 40.50
N CYS A 146 7.64 5.81 41.69
CA CYS A 146 7.42 6.77 42.76
C CYS A 146 8.35 7.99 42.69
N CYS A 147 7.77 9.16 42.92
CA CYS A 147 8.43 10.45 42.98
C CYS A 147 8.20 11.12 44.33
N LEU A 148 9.26 11.15 45.15
CA LEU A 148 9.29 11.84 46.43
C LEU A 148 9.75 13.27 46.24
N CYS A 149 9.08 14.24 46.86
CA CYS A 149 9.45 15.66 46.67
C CYS A 149 10.82 16.03 47.27
N THR A 150 11.35 15.21 48.16
CA THR A 150 12.71 15.35 48.72
C THR A 150 13.81 14.92 47.75
N SER A 151 13.50 14.08 46.75
CA SER A 151 14.47 13.54 45.79
C SER A 151 14.43 14.24 44.42
N VAL A 152 13.70 15.35 44.31
CA VAL A 152 13.43 16.05 43.05
C VAL A 152 14.06 17.44 43.11
N GLU A 153 15.01 17.73 42.22
CA GLU A 153 15.73 19.02 42.14
C GLU A 153 14.77 20.22 41.91
N CYS A 154 13.65 19.96 41.23
CA CYS A 154 12.51 20.87 41.05
C CYS A 154 11.96 21.45 42.36
N ALA A 155 11.99 20.70 43.46
CA ALA A 155 11.48 21.17 44.75
C ALA A 155 12.40 22.20 45.41
N LEU A 156 13.66 22.27 44.98
CA LEU A 156 14.70 23.13 45.56
C LEU A 156 14.87 24.45 44.79
N THR A 157 14.39 24.56 43.54
CA THR A 157 14.53 25.77 42.72
C THR A 157 13.30 26.03 41.84
N SER A 158 12.77 27.27 41.85
CA SER A 158 11.59 27.66 41.05
C SER A 158 11.82 27.56 39.54
N ASP A 159 13.06 27.76 39.10
CA ASP A 159 13.41 27.97 37.70
C ASP A 159 13.55 26.64 36.93
N LEU A 160 13.74 25.53 37.64
CA LEU A 160 13.79 24.19 37.05
C LEU A 160 12.39 23.56 36.94
N CYS A 161 11.36 24.16 37.53
CA CYS A 161 10.08 23.50 37.80
C CYS A 161 8.99 23.85 36.77
N ASN A 162 9.03 23.23 35.58
CA ASN A 162 8.06 23.43 34.51
C ASN A 162 6.79 22.57 34.69
N ALA A 163 5.59 23.11 34.37
CA ALA A 163 4.30 22.42 34.39
C ALA A 163 4.24 21.13 33.53
N SER A 164 5.14 21.03 32.56
CA SER A 164 5.33 19.84 31.72
C SER A 164 6.03 18.68 32.43
N MET A 165 6.65 18.88 33.60
CA MET A 165 7.36 17.82 34.32
C MET A 165 6.44 16.94 35.16
N ARG A 166 6.84 15.67 35.36
CA ARG A 166 6.07 14.72 36.15
C ARG A 166 5.97 15.14 37.61
N ALA A 167 7.07 15.60 38.20
CA ALA A 167 7.13 16.05 39.59
C ALA A 167 6.55 17.46 39.83
N HIS A 168 5.91 18.12 38.86
CA HIS A 168 5.31 19.45 39.06
C HIS A 168 4.29 19.50 40.22
N PHE A 169 3.66 18.37 40.58
CA PHE A 169 2.78 18.31 41.74
C PHE A 169 3.50 18.62 43.06
N CYS A 170 4.80 18.30 43.18
CA CYS A 170 5.57 18.52 44.40
C CYS A 170 5.59 20.00 44.81
N PHE A 171 5.65 20.92 43.85
CA PHE A 171 5.60 22.35 44.12
C PHE A 171 4.25 22.80 44.71
N ARG A 172 3.15 22.13 44.33
CA ARG A 172 1.79 22.53 44.74
C ARG A 172 1.33 21.85 46.03
N THR A 173 1.69 20.60 46.25
CA THR A 173 1.09 19.78 47.31
C THR A 173 2.09 19.34 48.38
N GLY A 174 3.40 19.33 48.09
CA GLY A 174 4.40 18.72 48.96
C GLY A 174 4.23 17.21 49.19
N ALA A 175 3.24 16.58 48.56
CA ALA A 175 2.92 15.17 48.69
C ALA A 175 3.70 14.34 47.67
N ALA A 176 3.97 13.07 47.98
CA ALA A 176 4.56 12.15 47.01
C ALA A 176 3.58 11.86 45.86
N GLY A 177 4.10 11.39 44.72
CA GLY A 177 3.27 10.98 43.60
C GLY A 177 3.82 9.75 42.92
N ILE A 178 2.94 9.00 42.27
CA ILE A 178 3.31 7.84 41.46
C ILE A 178 3.00 8.11 39.99
N THR A 179 3.89 7.66 39.11
CA THR A 179 3.69 7.67 37.66
C THR A 179 3.32 6.27 37.22
N CYS A 180 2.14 6.15 36.61
CA CYS A 180 1.60 4.91 36.07
C CYS A 180 1.59 4.97 34.55
N VAL A 181 1.81 3.82 33.90
CA VAL A 181 1.57 3.68 32.46
C VAL A 181 0.34 2.83 32.20
N GLN A 182 -0.42 3.20 31.16
CA GLN A 182 -1.60 2.47 30.72
C GLN A 182 -1.65 2.45 29.18
N GLY A 183 -2.04 1.31 28.63
CA GLY A 183 -2.32 1.17 27.20
C GLY A 183 -3.60 1.94 26.83
N GLU A 184 -3.53 2.74 25.79
CA GLU A 184 -4.64 3.51 25.23
C GLU A 184 -4.90 3.05 23.78
N GLY A 185 -6.18 3.07 23.39
CA GLY A 185 -6.62 2.78 22.03
C GLY A 185 -6.75 1.29 21.73
N ILE A 186 -6.75 0.97 20.44
CA ILE A 186 -6.81 -0.41 19.95
C ILE A 186 -5.44 -1.10 20.06
N THR A 187 -5.41 -2.41 19.90
CA THR A 187 -4.17 -3.17 19.77
C THR A 187 -3.90 -3.49 18.30
N TYR A 188 -2.63 -3.61 17.97
CA TYR A 188 -2.15 -3.98 16.64
C TYR A 188 -1.33 -5.26 16.74
N HIS A 189 -1.58 -6.20 15.85
CA HIS A 189 -0.65 -7.28 15.59
C HIS A 189 0.52 -6.72 14.76
N GLY A 190 1.76 -7.09 15.11
CA GLY A 190 2.95 -6.64 14.41
C GLY A 190 3.65 -7.79 13.68
N TRP A 191 4.04 -7.56 12.43
CA TRP A 191 4.81 -8.49 11.60
C TRP A 191 6.05 -7.80 11.04
N SER A 192 7.20 -8.45 11.06
CA SER A 192 8.36 -8.00 10.28
C SER A 192 8.16 -8.32 8.81
N VAL A 193 8.46 -7.35 7.94
CA VAL A 193 8.36 -7.47 6.49
C VAL A 193 9.72 -7.90 5.95
N GLY A 194 9.75 -9.07 5.28
CA GLY A 194 10.94 -9.64 4.67
C GLY A 194 11.39 -8.94 3.39
N SER A 195 12.35 -9.55 2.69
CA SER A 195 12.79 -9.11 1.37
C SER A 195 11.65 -9.23 0.35
N SER A 196 11.62 -8.30 -0.59
CA SER A 196 10.70 -8.32 -1.72
C SER A 196 11.10 -9.42 -2.72
N SER A 197 10.11 -10.06 -3.33
CA SER A 197 10.31 -11.04 -4.40
C SER A 197 9.17 -10.93 -5.41
N PRO A 198 9.42 -10.98 -6.72
CA PRO A 198 8.35 -10.98 -7.69
C PRO A 198 7.51 -12.27 -7.57
N TYR A 199 6.19 -12.11 -7.66
CA TYR A 199 5.24 -13.21 -7.64
C TYR A 199 4.19 -13.00 -8.73
N TYR A 200 3.92 -14.05 -9.48
CA TYR A 200 2.79 -14.12 -10.40
C TYR A 200 2.41 -15.58 -10.62
N THR A 201 1.21 -15.78 -11.15
CA THR A 201 0.69 -17.09 -11.54
C THR A 201 0.63 -17.16 -13.06
N MET A 202 0.86 -18.34 -13.62
CA MET A 202 0.68 -18.60 -15.04
C MET A 202 -0.17 -19.86 -15.19
N ASN A 203 -1.30 -19.71 -15.87
CA ASN A 203 -2.22 -20.80 -16.17
C ASN A 203 -2.06 -21.14 -17.64
N LEU A 204 -1.68 -22.38 -17.91
CA LEU A 204 -1.70 -22.96 -19.24
C LEU A 204 -2.93 -23.86 -19.35
N SER A 205 -3.69 -23.76 -20.43
CA SER A 205 -4.63 -24.79 -20.82
C SER A 205 -4.31 -25.32 -22.22
N ALA A 206 -4.45 -26.62 -22.41
CA ALA A 206 -4.26 -27.28 -23.69
C ALA A 206 -5.49 -28.14 -23.99
N SER A 207 -6.04 -28.01 -25.19
CA SER A 207 -7.19 -28.79 -25.64
C SER A 207 -7.10 -29.08 -27.14
N GLY A 208 -7.64 -30.20 -27.60
CA GLY A 208 -7.56 -30.57 -29.01
C GLY A 208 -8.34 -31.83 -29.34
N ARG A 209 -8.49 -32.12 -30.63
CA ARG A 209 -9.23 -33.31 -31.08
C ARG A 209 -8.45 -34.57 -30.69
N GLY A 210 -8.98 -35.35 -29.76
CA GLY A 210 -8.34 -36.57 -29.24
C GLY A 210 -7.38 -36.32 -28.07
N ILE A 211 -7.30 -35.10 -27.54
CA ILE A 211 -6.49 -34.75 -26.37
C ILE A 211 -7.43 -34.23 -25.28
N ALA A 212 -7.40 -34.86 -24.11
CA ALA A 212 -8.19 -34.41 -22.98
C ALA A 212 -7.75 -32.99 -22.54
N PRO A 213 -8.69 -32.08 -22.25
CA PRO A 213 -8.37 -30.75 -21.77
C PRO A 213 -7.48 -30.85 -20.52
N THR A 214 -6.34 -30.19 -20.57
CA THR A 214 -5.37 -30.15 -19.46
C THR A 214 -5.19 -28.72 -19.02
N THR A 215 -5.15 -28.48 -17.71
CA THR A 215 -4.73 -27.21 -17.13
C THR A 215 -3.49 -27.41 -16.28
N LEU A 216 -2.50 -26.54 -16.45
CA LEU A 216 -1.26 -26.52 -15.67
C LEU A 216 -1.06 -25.14 -15.11
N GLN A 217 -0.75 -25.07 -13.81
CA GLN A 217 -0.48 -23.83 -13.12
C GLN A 217 0.99 -23.80 -12.73
N LEU A 218 1.66 -22.71 -13.07
CA LEU A 218 3.03 -22.41 -12.68
C LEU A 218 2.99 -21.16 -11.79
N THR A 219 3.79 -21.16 -10.74
CA THR A 219 4.02 -19.98 -9.90
C THR A 219 5.51 -19.73 -9.78
N THR A 220 5.92 -18.61 -9.19
CA THR A 220 7.34 -18.37 -8.93
C THR A 220 7.92 -19.33 -7.87
N ASP A 221 7.08 -19.94 -7.03
CA ASP A 221 7.51 -20.97 -6.05
C ASP A 221 7.46 -22.40 -6.60
N ALA A 222 6.53 -22.65 -7.52
CA ALA A 222 6.38 -23.91 -8.23
C ALA A 222 6.61 -23.65 -9.72
N PRO A 223 7.87 -23.43 -10.14
CA PRO A 223 8.20 -23.08 -11.52
C PRO A 223 8.11 -24.27 -12.47
N GLU A 224 7.83 -25.48 -11.99
CA GLU A 224 7.78 -26.69 -12.81
C GLU A 224 6.44 -27.39 -12.66
N ALA A 225 5.88 -27.81 -13.79
CA ALA A 225 4.68 -28.61 -13.84
C ALA A 225 4.80 -29.65 -14.95
N GLN A 226 4.39 -30.89 -14.67
CA GLN A 226 4.43 -31.98 -15.63
C GLN A 226 3.04 -32.59 -15.78
N ASN A 227 2.63 -32.86 -17.02
CA ASN A 227 1.49 -33.71 -17.30
C ASN A 227 1.83 -34.77 -18.35
N GLY A 228 1.83 -36.03 -17.95
CA GLY A 228 2.21 -37.15 -18.80
C GLY A 228 3.62 -36.98 -19.39
N ALA A 229 3.71 -37.03 -20.72
CA ALA A 229 4.96 -36.93 -21.48
C ALA A 229 5.44 -35.49 -21.77
N SER A 230 4.65 -34.48 -21.37
CA SER A 230 4.98 -33.07 -21.56
C SER A 230 5.38 -32.45 -20.23
N ALA A 231 6.50 -31.73 -20.23
CA ALA A 231 7.00 -31.00 -19.06
C ALA A 231 7.07 -29.51 -19.39
N LEU A 232 6.59 -28.68 -18.47
CA LEU A 232 6.70 -27.22 -18.54
C LEU A 232 7.55 -26.74 -17.39
N GLN A 233 8.44 -25.80 -17.71
CA GLN A 233 9.34 -25.18 -16.77
C GLN A 233 9.35 -23.68 -17.02
N LEU A 234 9.06 -22.92 -15.98
CA LEU A 234 9.28 -21.48 -15.93
C LEU A 234 10.76 -21.26 -15.62
N LEU A 235 11.55 -20.92 -16.64
CA LEU A 235 13.01 -20.79 -16.50
C LEU A 235 13.44 -19.45 -15.91
N ARG A 236 12.73 -18.40 -16.31
CA ARG A 236 13.06 -17.05 -15.93
C ARG A 236 11.77 -16.27 -15.81
N ALA A 237 11.30 -16.11 -14.58
CA ALA A 237 10.59 -14.88 -14.25
C ALA A 237 11.58 -13.76 -14.53
N SER A 238 11.18 -12.79 -15.33
CA SER A 238 11.91 -11.55 -15.59
C SER A 238 12.90 -11.22 -14.50
N ASP A 239 14.08 -10.86 -14.97
CA ASP A 239 14.98 -9.99 -14.24
C ASP A 239 14.28 -8.63 -14.08
N VAL A 240 13.15 -8.55 -13.36
CA VAL A 240 12.82 -7.33 -12.65
C VAL A 240 13.88 -7.27 -11.59
N LEU A 241 15.02 -6.69 -11.94
CA LEU A 241 15.97 -6.24 -10.96
C LEU A 241 15.13 -5.47 -9.92
N PRO A 242 15.32 -5.67 -8.62
CA PRO A 242 14.60 -4.88 -7.61
C PRO A 242 14.69 -3.36 -7.83
N GLU A 243 15.70 -2.93 -8.60
CA GLU A 243 15.90 -1.55 -9.06
C GLU A 243 14.94 -1.13 -10.20
N GLU A 244 14.42 -2.07 -10.99
CA GLU A 244 13.50 -1.86 -12.12
C GLU A 244 12.01 -2.08 -11.77
N SER A 245 11.69 -2.80 -10.67
CA SER A 245 10.30 -2.98 -10.19
C SER A 245 9.66 -1.66 -9.76
N ASN A 246 10.48 -0.63 -9.52
CA ASN A 246 10.14 0.71 -9.08
C ASN A 246 8.91 0.74 -8.14
N PRO A 247 8.87 -0.09 -7.06
CA PRO A 247 7.81 0.04 -6.07
C PRO A 247 7.86 1.47 -5.55
N LYS A 248 6.69 2.10 -5.38
CA LYS A 248 6.60 3.50 -4.95
C LYS A 248 7.43 3.77 -3.69
N VAL A 249 7.49 2.77 -2.80
CA VAL A 249 8.35 2.73 -1.60
C VAL A 249 8.79 1.29 -1.34
N ASP A 250 10.09 1.06 -1.14
CA ASP A 250 10.56 -0.22 -0.59
C ASP A 250 10.16 -0.33 0.90
N ILE A 251 9.42 -1.38 1.21
CA ILE A 251 8.92 -1.68 2.55
C ILE A 251 9.66 -2.84 3.22
N SER A 252 10.67 -3.42 2.57
CA SER A 252 11.52 -4.43 3.18
C SER A 252 12.21 -3.90 4.44
N GLY A 253 12.25 -4.73 5.49
CA GLY A 253 12.81 -4.33 6.78
C GLY A 253 11.93 -3.39 7.62
N ARG A 254 10.70 -3.10 7.18
CA ARG A 254 9.69 -2.42 8.00
C ARG A 254 8.92 -3.40 8.87
N VAL A 255 8.17 -2.87 9.82
CA VAL A 255 7.21 -3.61 10.64
C VAL A 255 5.80 -3.17 10.23
N LEU A 256 5.00 -4.13 9.79
CA LEU A 256 3.59 -3.98 9.48
C LEU A 256 2.78 -4.12 10.78
N PHE A 257 1.91 -3.15 11.05
CA PHE A 257 0.96 -3.16 12.14
C PHE A 257 -0.46 -3.22 11.58
N VAL A 258 -1.18 -4.31 11.88
CA VAL A 258 -2.59 -4.50 11.50
C VAL A 258 -3.45 -4.45 12.75
N PRO A 259 -4.54 -3.67 12.77
CA PRO A 259 -5.47 -3.64 13.89
C PRO A 259 -5.96 -5.04 14.29
N SER A 260 -6.02 -5.31 15.59
CA SER A 260 -6.62 -6.54 16.10
C SER A 260 -8.14 -6.43 16.12
N ALA A 261 -8.82 -7.38 15.47
CA ALA A 261 -10.27 -7.44 15.41
C ALA A 261 -10.94 -7.58 16.80
N GLU A 262 -10.23 -8.08 17.81
CA GLU A 262 -10.77 -8.34 19.15
C GLU A 262 -11.20 -7.07 19.90
N HIS A 263 -10.54 -5.92 19.66
CA HIS A 263 -10.86 -4.66 20.34
C HIS A 263 -12.01 -3.88 19.69
N SER A 264 -12.41 -4.23 18.46
CA SER A 264 -13.58 -3.62 17.79
C SER A 264 -14.90 -3.90 18.51
N ARG A 265 -14.97 -4.97 19.31
CA ARG A 265 -16.16 -5.32 20.12
C ARG A 265 -16.22 -4.56 21.46
N ALA A 266 -15.08 -4.18 22.03
CA ALA A 266 -15.00 -3.53 23.34
C ALA A 266 -15.20 -2.01 23.28
N SER A 267 -14.90 -1.36 22.16
CA SER A 267 -14.92 0.11 22.02
C SER A 267 -16.28 0.69 21.53
N ARG A 268 -17.39 -0.05 21.72
CA ARG A 268 -18.76 0.42 21.37
C ARG A 268 -19.25 1.65 22.17
N GLY A 269 -18.47 2.14 23.12
CA GLY A 269 -18.86 3.21 24.04
C GLY A 269 -18.37 4.63 23.70
N THR A 270 -17.43 4.82 22.77
CA THR A 270 -16.85 6.16 22.53
C THR A 270 -16.65 6.46 21.04
N THR A 271 -17.60 7.23 20.50
CA THR A 271 -17.51 8.17 19.35
C THR A 271 -16.85 7.71 18.03
N SER A 272 -17.73 7.32 17.09
CA SER A 272 -17.80 7.71 15.67
C SER A 272 -16.73 7.33 14.63
N THR A 273 -16.01 6.23 14.78
CA THR A 273 -15.41 5.55 13.60
C THR A 273 -15.94 4.13 13.55
N GLY A 274 -16.32 3.66 12.37
CA GLY A 274 -16.89 2.32 12.16
C GLY A 274 -15.97 1.20 12.66
N PRO A 275 -16.41 -0.07 12.58
CA PRO A 275 -15.56 -1.20 12.96
C PRO A 275 -14.25 -1.15 12.18
N VAL A 276 -13.13 -1.04 12.90
CA VAL A 276 -11.78 -1.10 12.31
C VAL A 276 -11.60 -2.50 11.74
N ARG A 277 -11.40 -2.59 10.43
CA ARG A 277 -11.24 -3.87 9.75
C ARG A 277 -9.75 -4.20 9.62
N ASP A 278 -9.40 -5.46 9.82
CA ASP A 278 -8.04 -5.95 9.69
C ASP A 278 -7.64 -6.19 8.22
N ASP A 279 -8.59 -6.15 7.29
CA ASP A 279 -8.38 -6.28 5.86
C ASP A 279 -8.26 -4.94 5.11
N ASP A 280 -8.33 -3.80 5.81
CA ASP A 280 -8.25 -2.47 5.21
C ASP A 280 -6.84 -1.83 5.34
N PRO A 281 -6.07 -1.69 4.24
CA PRO A 281 -4.76 -1.05 4.25
C PRO A 281 -4.75 0.42 4.71
N ALA A 282 -5.90 1.10 4.73
CA ALA A 282 -6.01 2.46 5.27
C ALA A 282 -5.82 2.50 6.80
N GLU A 283 -6.04 1.37 7.46
CA GLU A 283 -5.91 1.20 8.90
C GLU A 283 -4.56 0.60 9.32
N TRP A 284 -3.75 0.17 8.34
CA TRP A 284 -2.43 -0.43 8.57
C TRP A 284 -1.35 0.63 8.70
N LEU A 285 -0.33 0.34 9.51
CA LEU A 285 0.87 1.17 9.65
C LEU A 285 2.13 0.38 9.30
N LEU A 286 3.04 0.97 8.52
CA LEU A 286 4.31 0.40 8.10
C LEU A 286 5.46 1.29 8.56
N LEU A 287 6.06 0.94 9.70
CA LEU A 287 7.13 1.73 10.31
C LEU A 287 8.50 1.10 10.03
N PRO A 288 9.56 1.92 9.83
CA PRO A 288 10.93 1.42 9.86
C PRO A 288 11.25 0.69 11.17
N ALA A 289 11.93 -0.45 11.09
CA ALA A 289 12.33 -1.24 12.27
C ALA A 289 13.07 -0.44 13.38
N PRO A 290 13.92 0.58 13.08
CA PRO A 290 14.57 1.37 14.13
C PRO A 290 13.62 2.11 15.08
N LEU A 291 12.38 2.38 14.65
CA LEU A 291 11.36 3.05 15.46
C LEU A 291 10.57 2.08 16.37
N VAL A 292 10.86 0.78 16.27
CA VAL A 292 10.11 -0.28 16.95
C VAL A 292 11.02 -1.01 17.94
N SER A 293 10.52 -1.20 19.16
CA SER A 293 11.15 -2.03 20.19
C SER A 293 10.44 -3.38 20.27
N VAL A 294 10.99 -4.38 19.60
CA VAL A 294 10.43 -5.75 19.65
C VAL A 294 10.56 -6.34 21.05
N SER A 295 11.69 -6.10 21.74
CA SER A 295 11.94 -6.52 23.13
C SER A 295 11.30 -5.62 24.18
N GLY A 296 10.64 -4.52 23.79
CA GLY A 296 9.98 -3.60 24.70
C GLY A 296 10.89 -2.91 25.73
N ASN A 297 12.21 -2.91 25.48
CA ASN A 297 13.23 -2.38 26.39
C ASN A 297 13.88 -1.08 25.86
N ASP A 298 13.26 -0.41 24.89
CA ASP A 298 13.72 0.89 24.39
C ASP A 298 12.69 1.97 24.70
N CYS A 299 13.17 3.09 25.24
CA CYS A 299 12.37 4.30 25.43
C CYS A 299 12.01 4.96 24.09
N ASP A 300 10.85 5.61 24.05
CA ASP A 300 10.39 6.46 22.95
C ASP A 300 10.36 5.73 21.59
N LYS A 301 10.07 4.43 21.64
CA LYS A 301 9.81 3.57 20.49
C LYS A 301 8.48 2.86 20.62
N VAL A 302 7.92 2.45 19.48
CA VAL A 302 6.72 1.62 19.45
C VAL A 302 7.01 0.29 20.12
N GLY A 303 6.20 -0.06 21.11
CA GLY A 303 6.28 -1.35 21.80
C GLY A 303 7.06 -1.34 23.11
N ILE A 304 7.44 -0.17 23.65
CA ILE A 304 7.93 -0.10 25.03
C ILE A 304 6.97 -0.85 25.98
N SER A 305 7.55 -1.67 26.87
CA SER A 305 6.80 -2.43 27.86
C SER A 305 6.62 -1.64 29.17
N PRO A 306 5.51 -1.84 29.90
CA PRO A 306 5.39 -1.34 31.26
C PRO A 306 6.50 -1.86 32.19
N ASP A 307 6.93 -3.11 32.00
CA ASP A 307 8.03 -3.72 32.75
C ASP A 307 9.31 -2.89 32.64
N TYR A 308 9.69 -2.54 31.41
CA TYR A 308 10.85 -1.70 31.19
C TYR A 308 10.66 -0.30 31.77
N PHE A 309 9.50 0.34 31.52
CA PHE A 309 9.19 1.66 32.05
C PHE A 309 9.35 1.73 33.58
N TYR A 310 8.84 0.72 34.30
CA TYR A 310 8.94 0.66 35.76
C TYR A 310 10.32 0.23 36.27
N SER A 311 11.17 -0.35 35.43
CA SER A 311 12.56 -0.69 35.77
C SER A 311 13.51 0.53 35.76
N LEU A 312 13.09 1.64 35.15
CA LEU A 312 13.90 2.84 35.03
C LEU A 312 14.05 3.55 36.38
N SER A 313 15.20 4.22 36.57
CA SER A 313 15.49 4.95 37.81
C SER A 313 14.45 6.02 38.09
N SER A 314 13.86 5.97 39.29
CA SER A 314 12.91 6.98 39.76
C SER A 314 13.53 8.38 39.78
N THR A 315 14.80 8.52 40.15
CA THR A 315 15.47 9.83 40.23
C THR A 315 15.49 10.55 38.88
N THR A 316 15.76 9.83 37.78
CA THR A 316 15.77 10.38 36.43
C THR A 316 14.36 10.59 35.91
N GLN A 317 13.45 9.64 36.14
CA GLN A 317 12.11 9.68 35.59
C GLN A 317 11.19 10.71 36.27
N CYS A 318 11.43 11.04 37.54
CA CYS A 318 10.62 12.02 38.27
C CYS A 318 10.88 13.46 37.83
N ASN A 319 12.14 13.76 37.49
CA ASN A 319 12.54 15.05 36.92
C ASN A 319 12.28 15.13 35.41
N ALA A 320 11.81 14.06 34.77
CA ALA A 320 11.52 14.04 33.36
C ALA A 320 10.20 14.77 33.02
N GLN A 321 10.10 15.17 31.76
CA GLN A 321 8.84 15.66 31.20
C GLN A 321 7.80 14.53 31.15
N LYS A 322 6.52 14.91 31.24
CA LYS A 322 5.42 13.99 30.96
C LYS A 322 5.58 13.41 29.55
N GLY A 323 5.26 12.13 29.42
CA GLY A 323 5.42 11.37 28.21
C GLY A 323 6.83 10.84 27.95
N THR A 324 7.87 11.27 28.67
CA THR A 324 9.25 10.76 28.44
C THR A 324 9.28 9.23 28.52
N CYS A 325 10.01 8.58 27.60
CA CYS A 325 10.09 7.13 27.42
C CYS A 325 8.85 6.48 26.79
N VAL A 326 7.70 7.17 26.74
CA VAL A 326 6.45 6.67 26.15
C VAL A 326 5.96 7.55 24.99
N ARG A 327 6.87 8.31 24.36
CA ARG A 327 6.58 9.08 23.13
C ARG A 327 6.68 8.18 21.90
N HIS A 328 6.23 8.71 20.76
CA HIS A 328 6.44 8.10 19.44
C HIS A 328 5.82 6.70 19.35
N GLN A 329 4.56 6.60 19.78
CA GLN A 329 3.77 5.39 19.73
C GLN A 329 2.96 5.31 18.41
N LEU A 330 2.33 4.17 18.12
CA LEU A 330 1.57 3.99 16.86
C LEU A 330 0.49 5.05 16.66
N ALA A 331 -0.22 5.42 17.73
CA ALA A 331 -1.21 6.49 17.71
C ALA A 331 -0.60 7.86 17.34
N ASP A 332 0.63 8.13 17.76
CA ASP A 332 1.33 9.39 17.46
C ASP A 332 1.70 9.46 15.97
N TYR A 333 2.26 8.37 15.41
CA TYR A 333 2.60 8.28 13.99
C TYR A 333 1.35 8.35 13.11
N ARG A 334 0.27 7.67 13.51
CA ARG A 334 -1.00 7.72 12.80
C ARG A 334 -1.60 9.12 12.81
N ALA A 335 -1.61 9.80 13.95
CA ALA A 335 -2.12 11.18 14.03
C ALA A 335 -1.32 12.14 13.15
N ALA A 336 0.01 12.02 13.16
CA ALA A 336 0.89 12.84 12.33
C ALA A 336 0.67 12.60 10.82
N ASP A 337 0.39 11.37 10.42
CA ASP A 337 0.05 11.04 9.03
C ASP A 337 -1.33 11.58 8.62
N LEU A 338 -2.34 11.44 9.48
CA LEU A 338 -3.67 11.97 9.21
C LEU A 338 -3.65 13.49 9.04
N GLU A 339 -2.82 14.20 9.81
CA GLU A 339 -2.61 15.64 9.65
C GLU A 339 -1.95 15.97 8.29
N GLN A 340 -0.94 15.20 7.87
CA GLN A 340 -0.29 15.37 6.55
C GLN A 340 -1.24 15.06 5.38
N ILE A 341 -2.06 14.03 5.52
CA ILE A 341 -3.08 13.66 4.52
C ILE A 341 -4.13 14.77 4.41
N ALA A 342 -4.59 15.33 5.53
CA ALA A 342 -5.52 16.46 5.53
C ALA A 342 -4.94 17.71 4.85
N GLN A 343 -3.61 17.85 4.83
CA GLN A 343 -2.88 18.91 4.13
C GLN A 343 -2.56 18.57 2.66
N GLY A 344 -2.94 17.38 2.17
CA GLY A 344 -2.70 16.95 0.79
C GLY A 344 -1.28 16.45 0.49
N VAL A 345 -0.46 16.22 1.51
CA VAL A 345 0.96 15.80 1.37
C VAL A 345 1.12 14.27 1.31
N GLY A 346 0.08 13.51 1.69
CA GLY A 346 0.12 12.05 1.82
C GLY A 346 0.76 11.58 3.13
N GLY A 347 0.43 10.37 3.58
CA GLY A 347 0.99 9.78 4.81
C GLY A 347 2.35 9.12 4.58
N ARG A 348 3.16 9.02 5.65
CA ARG A 348 4.50 8.40 5.63
C ARG A 348 4.54 6.95 6.14
N TYR A 349 3.52 6.55 6.88
CA TYR A 349 3.43 5.28 7.61
C TYR A 349 2.13 4.55 7.30
N ILE A 350 1.02 5.23 7.04
CA ILE A 350 -0.26 4.59 6.69
C ILE A 350 -0.10 3.79 5.39
N GLY A 351 -0.47 2.51 5.44
CA GLY A 351 -0.29 1.55 4.34
C GLY A 351 -0.84 2.07 3.01
N ALA A 352 -2.09 2.55 3.00
CA ALA A 352 -2.74 3.09 1.80
C ALA A 352 -2.03 4.32 1.18
N SER A 353 -1.17 5.03 1.92
CA SER A 353 -0.36 6.13 1.35
C SER A 353 0.89 5.62 0.63
N LEU A 354 1.40 4.47 1.04
CA LEU A 354 2.65 3.88 0.57
C LEU A 354 2.47 2.98 -0.65
N GLY A 355 1.36 2.27 -0.75
CA GLY A 355 1.09 1.34 -1.85
C GLY A 355 -0.30 0.71 -1.76
N THR A 356 -0.57 -0.24 -2.66
CA THR A 356 -1.83 -1.00 -2.66
C THR A 356 -1.54 -2.41 -2.17
N PHE A 357 -1.67 -2.58 -0.86
CA PHE A 357 -1.30 -3.82 -0.22
C PHE A 357 -2.47 -4.78 -0.08
N THR A 358 -2.21 -6.07 -0.28
CA THR A 358 -3.13 -7.15 0.08
C THR A 358 -2.39 -8.20 0.90
N ARG A 359 -3.02 -8.67 1.99
CA ARG A 359 -2.44 -9.73 2.83
C ARG A 359 -3.10 -11.05 2.46
N GLN A 360 -2.31 -12.07 2.15
CA GLN A 360 -2.81 -13.41 1.85
C GLN A 360 -2.03 -14.46 2.61
N LYS A 361 -2.72 -15.53 3.01
CA LYS A 361 -2.10 -16.72 3.62
C LYS A 361 -1.93 -17.79 2.55
N MET A 362 -0.70 -18.27 2.35
CA MET A 362 -0.37 -19.36 1.43
C MET A 362 0.25 -20.51 2.25
N GLY A 363 -0.52 -21.58 2.46
CA GLY A 363 -0.14 -22.62 3.41
C GLY A 363 -0.14 -22.08 4.85
N GLU A 364 0.99 -22.24 5.56
CA GLU A 364 1.17 -21.69 6.91
C GLU A 364 1.82 -20.30 6.94
N GLN A 365 2.29 -19.81 5.79
CA GLN A 365 3.01 -18.54 5.72
C GLN A 365 2.07 -17.40 5.29
N GLU A 366 2.23 -16.25 5.93
CA GLU A 366 1.54 -15.02 5.54
C GLU A 366 2.45 -14.17 4.66
N PHE A 367 1.85 -13.59 3.63
CA PHE A 367 2.54 -12.73 2.69
C PHE A 367 1.77 -11.41 2.52
N LEU A 368 2.54 -10.35 2.33
CA LEU A 368 2.04 -9.06 1.89
C LEU A 368 2.35 -8.93 0.39
N PHE A 369 1.34 -8.59 -0.40
CA PHE A 369 1.47 -8.35 -1.82
C PHE A 369 1.27 -6.88 -2.11
N ASP A 370 2.17 -6.31 -2.90
CA ASP A 370 2.07 -4.96 -3.45
C ASP A 370 1.92 -5.04 -4.96
N THR A 371 1.01 -4.25 -5.51
CA THR A 371 0.81 -4.17 -6.95
C THR A 371 1.88 -3.29 -7.57
N VAL A 372 2.64 -3.82 -8.53
CA VAL A 372 3.62 -3.05 -9.30
C VAL A 372 3.04 -2.59 -10.63
N GLU A 373 3.36 -1.36 -11.02
CA GLU A 373 2.92 -0.77 -12.29
C GLU A 373 3.66 -1.38 -13.50
N ARG A 374 4.88 -1.87 -13.29
CA ARG A 374 5.66 -2.58 -14.32
C ARG A 374 5.61 -4.08 -14.08
N THR A 375 5.06 -4.77 -15.06
CA THR A 375 5.27 -6.20 -15.26
C THR A 375 6.68 -6.39 -15.83
N GLY A 376 7.40 -7.45 -15.41
CA GLY A 376 8.64 -7.90 -16.06
C GLY A 376 8.40 -9.19 -16.86
N GLY A 377 9.04 -9.41 -18.01
CA GLY A 377 8.75 -10.54 -18.91
C GLY A 377 8.85 -11.93 -18.27
N ALA A 378 8.46 -13.00 -18.97
CA ALA A 378 8.65 -14.36 -18.48
C ALA A 378 9.10 -15.29 -19.61
N MET A 379 10.10 -16.13 -19.34
CA MET A 379 10.54 -17.18 -20.25
C MET A 379 9.93 -18.51 -19.81
N LEU A 380 9.00 -19.01 -20.62
CA LEU A 380 8.39 -20.31 -20.47
C LEU A 380 9.12 -21.31 -21.36
N ARG A 381 9.67 -22.37 -20.75
CA ARG A 381 10.21 -23.52 -21.47
C ARG A 381 9.19 -24.64 -21.48
N TRP A 382 8.86 -25.09 -22.68
CA TRP A 382 8.02 -26.25 -22.89
C TRP A 382 8.84 -27.36 -23.52
N THR A 383 8.86 -28.52 -22.87
CA THR A 383 9.45 -29.75 -23.39
C THR A 383 8.35 -30.75 -23.74
N VAL A 384 8.36 -31.24 -24.98
CA VAL A 384 7.39 -32.21 -25.48
C VAL A 384 8.05 -33.28 -26.36
N ASN A 385 7.48 -34.48 -26.36
CA ASN A 385 7.88 -35.56 -27.26
C ASN A 385 7.28 -35.32 -28.66
N ALA A 386 7.92 -34.47 -29.45
CA ALA A 386 7.56 -34.17 -30.84
C ALA A 386 8.83 -33.94 -31.68
N ASP A 387 8.75 -34.17 -32.98
CA ASP A 387 9.85 -33.94 -33.92
C ASP A 387 9.72 -32.59 -34.62
N GLY A 388 8.65 -31.82 -34.35
CA GLY A 388 8.47 -30.47 -34.85
C GLY A 388 7.18 -29.84 -34.34
N LEU A 389 7.24 -28.54 -34.04
CA LEU A 389 6.08 -27.71 -33.68
C LEU A 389 6.01 -26.52 -34.61
N ALA A 390 4.81 -26.22 -35.10
CA ALA A 390 4.51 -24.96 -35.76
C ALA A 390 3.51 -24.19 -34.90
N PHE A 391 3.85 -22.94 -34.58
CA PHE A 391 2.96 -21.99 -33.93
C PHE A 391 2.20 -21.25 -35.02
N GLN A 392 0.89 -21.45 -35.08
CA GLN A 392 0.02 -20.67 -35.94
C GLN A 392 -0.78 -19.71 -35.05
N PRO A 393 -0.45 -18.40 -35.06
CA PRO A 393 -1.31 -17.42 -34.41
C PRO A 393 -2.68 -17.45 -35.09
N LEU A 394 -3.74 -17.53 -34.29
CA LEU A 394 -5.10 -17.51 -34.80
C LEU A 394 -5.37 -16.16 -35.48
N PRO A 395 -5.98 -16.14 -36.68
CA PRO A 395 -6.33 -14.89 -37.33
C PRO A 395 -7.33 -14.12 -36.46
N VAL A 396 -6.97 -12.89 -36.10
CA VAL A 396 -7.79 -12.04 -35.23
C VAL A 396 -8.21 -10.76 -35.96
N HIS A 397 -9.51 -10.69 -36.28
CA HIS A 397 -10.18 -9.48 -36.74
C HIS A 397 -10.56 -8.58 -35.56
N GLY A 398 -9.90 -7.43 -35.45
CA GLY A 398 -10.28 -6.38 -34.49
C GLY A 398 -11.01 -5.23 -35.18
N VAL A 399 -11.74 -4.42 -34.40
CA VAL A 399 -12.34 -3.17 -34.85
C VAL A 399 -11.92 -2.04 -33.92
N LEU A 400 -11.59 -0.89 -34.52
CA LEU A 400 -11.39 0.36 -33.80
C LEU A 400 -12.76 0.97 -33.49
N ASP A 401 -13.25 0.80 -32.25
CA ASP A 401 -14.63 1.08 -31.86
C ASP A 401 -14.86 2.57 -31.60
N ALA A 402 -14.01 3.21 -30.81
CA ALA A 402 -14.12 4.63 -30.47
C ALA A 402 -12.76 5.29 -30.31
N ILE A 403 -12.68 6.56 -30.69
CA ILE A 403 -11.53 7.44 -30.42
C ILE A 403 -12.07 8.76 -29.91
N LYS A 404 -11.65 9.17 -28.72
CA LYS A 404 -12.11 10.39 -28.06
C LYS A 404 -10.95 11.13 -27.41
N PHE A 405 -10.78 12.39 -27.75
CA PHE A 405 -9.87 13.29 -27.05
C PHE A 405 -10.62 14.02 -25.93
N ASP A 406 -10.03 14.10 -24.75
CA ASP A 406 -10.52 14.90 -23.62
C ASP A 406 -9.58 16.10 -23.40
N SER A 407 -10.07 17.30 -23.72
CA SER A 407 -9.30 18.54 -23.59
C SER A 407 -9.02 18.91 -22.13
N SER A 408 -9.81 18.43 -21.16
CA SER A 408 -9.64 18.77 -19.74
C SER A 408 -8.43 18.07 -19.12
N THR A 409 -8.21 16.82 -19.53
CA THR A 409 -7.13 15.94 -19.06
C THR A 409 -5.94 15.90 -20.01
N GLY A 410 -6.14 16.25 -21.29
CA GLY A 410 -5.12 16.12 -22.34
C GLY A 410 -4.89 14.68 -22.78
N ILE A 411 -5.88 13.81 -22.58
CA ILE A 411 -5.77 12.36 -22.83
C ILE A 411 -6.58 11.99 -24.07
N LEU A 412 -5.95 11.22 -24.97
CA LEU A 412 -6.60 10.54 -26.09
C LEU A 412 -6.97 9.11 -25.69
N TYR A 413 -8.28 8.84 -25.64
CA TYR A 413 -8.85 7.54 -25.35
C TYR A 413 -9.12 6.79 -26.66
N VAL A 414 -8.58 5.58 -26.78
CA VAL A 414 -8.79 4.69 -27.94
C VAL A 414 -9.38 3.37 -27.47
N THR A 415 -10.58 3.05 -27.92
CA THR A 415 -11.26 1.79 -27.63
C THR A 415 -11.14 0.85 -28.81
N VAL A 416 -10.59 -0.33 -28.55
CA VAL A 416 -10.50 -1.42 -29.52
C VAL A 416 -11.43 -2.55 -29.10
N ARG A 417 -12.07 -3.23 -30.07
CA ARG A 417 -12.95 -4.36 -29.83
C ARG A 417 -12.50 -5.57 -30.64
N ASN A 418 -12.47 -6.74 -30.00
CA ASN A 418 -12.18 -8.00 -30.67
C ASN A 418 -13.51 -8.71 -31.00
N ASN A 419 -13.81 -8.82 -32.29
CA ASN A 419 -15.06 -9.43 -32.76
C ASN A 419 -14.95 -10.95 -32.97
N ASN A 420 -13.80 -11.58 -32.68
CA ASN A 420 -13.61 -13.01 -32.86
C ASN A 420 -14.06 -13.81 -31.64
N THR A 421 -14.14 -15.12 -31.81
CA THR A 421 -14.35 -16.07 -30.71
C THR A 421 -13.14 -16.12 -29.77
N TYR A 422 -11.93 -15.93 -30.30
CA TYR A 422 -10.66 -16.09 -29.60
C TYR A 422 -10.03 -14.76 -29.19
N GLY A 423 -9.22 -14.79 -28.13
CA GLY A 423 -8.42 -13.65 -27.70
C GLY A 423 -7.37 -13.25 -28.73
N GLY A 424 -7.06 -11.95 -28.84
CA GLY A 424 -6.14 -11.43 -29.84
C GLY A 424 -5.22 -10.34 -29.30
N LEU A 425 -3.99 -10.32 -29.80
CA LEU A 425 -3.04 -9.23 -29.59
C LEU A 425 -3.16 -8.20 -30.71
N TYR A 426 -3.29 -6.95 -30.31
CA TYR A 426 -3.37 -5.82 -31.22
C TYR A 426 -2.37 -4.74 -30.85
N TYR A 427 -1.94 -3.99 -31.86
CA TYR A 427 -1.08 -2.82 -31.70
C TYR A 427 -1.85 -1.57 -32.11
N VAL A 428 -1.90 -0.58 -31.23
CA VAL A 428 -2.44 0.74 -31.52
C VAL A 428 -1.30 1.74 -31.47
N ALA A 429 -1.10 2.47 -32.56
CA ALA A 429 -0.09 3.50 -32.66
C ALA A 429 -0.75 4.85 -32.93
N VAL A 430 -0.30 5.88 -32.23
CA VAL A 430 -0.66 7.27 -32.50
C VAL A 430 0.54 7.94 -33.14
N GLY A 431 0.38 8.41 -34.37
CA GLY A 431 1.47 8.99 -35.16
C GLY A 431 0.98 10.09 -36.09
N GLN A 432 1.91 10.64 -36.86
CA GLN A 432 1.62 11.66 -37.89
C GLN A 432 0.84 12.86 -37.33
N CYS A 433 1.21 13.30 -36.13
CA CYS A 433 0.53 14.40 -35.47
C CYS A 433 0.95 15.77 -36.02
N GLN A 434 -0.01 16.70 -36.10
CA GLN A 434 0.20 18.12 -36.41
C GLN A 434 -0.32 18.96 -35.24
N GLY A 435 0.51 19.86 -34.72
CA GLY A 435 0.17 20.74 -33.58
C GLY A 435 0.10 20.04 -32.21
N ALA A 436 0.46 18.76 -32.15
CA ALA A 436 0.52 17.97 -30.93
C ALA A 436 1.50 16.80 -31.08
N ARG A 437 1.90 16.23 -29.94
CA ARG A 437 2.67 15.00 -29.86
C ARG A 437 2.16 14.13 -28.72
N ALA A 438 2.21 12.82 -28.90
CA ALA A 438 1.98 11.90 -27.79
C ALA A 438 3.25 11.81 -26.91
N SER A 439 3.08 11.68 -25.60
CA SER A 439 4.15 11.61 -24.61
C SER A 439 4.03 10.34 -23.77
N HIS A 440 5.14 9.91 -23.15
CA HIS A 440 5.19 8.73 -22.26
C HIS A 440 4.79 7.42 -22.97
N CYS A 441 5.51 7.07 -24.03
CA CYS A 441 5.30 5.83 -24.77
C CYS A 441 6.59 5.30 -25.38
N ASP A 442 6.57 4.01 -25.70
CA ASP A 442 7.68 3.30 -26.33
C ASP A 442 7.78 3.75 -27.79
N SER A 443 8.71 4.64 -28.08
CA SER A 443 9.07 4.98 -29.46
C SER A 443 10.07 3.94 -29.97
N ASP A 444 9.82 3.39 -31.16
CA ASP A 444 10.77 2.52 -31.86
C ASP A 444 12.03 3.25 -32.38
N GLY A 445 12.12 4.56 -32.14
CA GLY A 445 13.23 5.42 -32.55
C GLY A 445 13.29 5.71 -34.05
N VAL A 446 12.39 5.13 -34.86
CA VAL A 446 12.44 5.18 -36.33
C VAL A 446 11.17 5.80 -36.92
N THR A 447 10.00 5.52 -36.37
CA THR A 447 8.73 5.98 -36.95
C THR A 447 8.13 7.20 -36.23
N HIS A 448 8.71 7.61 -35.10
CA HIS A 448 8.12 8.60 -34.18
C HIS A 448 6.67 8.28 -33.78
N GLU A 449 6.21 7.04 -33.98
CA GLU A 449 4.89 6.58 -33.60
C GLU A 449 4.89 6.18 -32.12
N CYS A 450 3.85 6.62 -31.41
CA CYS A 450 3.62 6.30 -30.01
C CYS A 450 2.75 5.04 -29.93
N GLY A 451 3.38 3.88 -29.73
CA GLY A 451 2.71 2.59 -29.72
C GLY A 451 2.24 2.15 -28.33
N ARG A 452 1.11 1.44 -28.28
CA ARG A 452 0.67 0.59 -27.17
C ARG A 452 0.11 -0.73 -27.69
N THR A 453 0.29 -1.79 -26.93
CA THR A 453 -0.33 -3.10 -27.17
C THR A 453 -1.62 -3.26 -26.38
N ALA A 454 -2.58 -3.98 -26.94
CA ALA A 454 -3.77 -4.44 -26.23
C ALA A 454 -3.99 -5.93 -26.52
N LEU A 455 -4.04 -6.75 -25.47
CA LEU A 455 -4.64 -8.08 -25.58
C LEU A 455 -6.13 -7.93 -25.25
N VAL A 456 -6.99 -8.34 -26.19
CA VAL A 456 -8.44 -8.20 -26.06
C VAL A 456 -9.03 -9.58 -26.16
N ALA A 457 -9.78 -10.00 -25.13
CA ALA A 457 -10.44 -11.30 -25.12
C ALA A 457 -11.41 -11.43 -26.30
N GLY A 458 -11.74 -12.66 -26.69
CA GLY A 458 -12.76 -12.90 -27.71
C GLY A 458 -14.17 -12.47 -27.26
N ALA A 459 -15.17 -12.88 -28.01
CA ALA A 459 -16.59 -12.67 -27.73
C ALA A 459 -17.00 -11.18 -27.61
N ASN A 460 -16.56 -10.33 -28.54
CA ASN A 460 -16.92 -8.91 -28.62
C ASN A 460 -16.50 -8.06 -27.40
N THR A 461 -15.46 -8.46 -26.67
CA THR A 461 -14.93 -7.62 -25.58
C THR A 461 -14.11 -6.46 -26.12
N SER A 462 -14.07 -5.37 -25.35
CA SER A 462 -13.33 -4.16 -25.68
C SER A 462 -12.26 -3.82 -24.64
N SER A 463 -11.21 -3.14 -25.09
CA SER A 463 -10.15 -2.61 -24.24
C SER A 463 -9.94 -1.13 -24.54
N LEU A 464 -9.67 -0.36 -23.48
CA LEU A 464 -9.48 1.09 -23.52
C LEU A 464 -7.99 1.42 -23.33
N LEU A 465 -7.40 2.05 -24.33
CA LEU A 465 -6.04 2.55 -24.32
C LEU A 465 -6.04 4.07 -24.13
N GLN A 466 -5.04 4.57 -23.42
CA GLN A 466 -4.90 6.00 -23.10
C GLN A 466 -3.54 6.50 -23.57
N PHE A 467 -3.54 7.63 -24.27
CA PHE A 467 -2.34 8.31 -24.76
C PHE A 467 -2.32 9.74 -24.24
N SER A 468 -1.27 10.12 -23.51
CA SER A 468 -1.11 11.48 -23.01
C SER A 468 -0.61 12.40 -24.13
N MET A 469 -1.41 13.38 -24.51
CA MET A 469 -1.10 14.29 -25.60
C MET A 469 -0.57 15.61 -25.04
N VAL A 470 0.50 16.11 -25.66
CA VAL A 470 1.10 17.40 -25.36
C VAL A 470 1.02 18.25 -26.61
N SER A 471 0.36 19.39 -26.54
CA SER A 471 0.36 20.38 -27.61
C SER A 471 1.73 21.05 -27.71
N ASP A 472 2.17 21.36 -28.93
CA ASP A 472 3.43 22.07 -29.12
C ASP A 472 3.29 23.55 -28.68
N PRO A 473 4.24 24.12 -27.92
CA PRO A 473 4.17 25.51 -27.44
C PRO A 473 4.52 26.54 -28.54
N PRO A 474 4.12 27.82 -28.43
CA PRO A 474 2.92 28.40 -27.81
C PRO A 474 2.00 29.17 -28.82
N GLU A 475 2.24 29.10 -30.13
CA GLU A 475 1.54 29.94 -31.13
C GLU A 475 0.22 29.35 -31.71
N GLU A 476 -0.28 28.23 -31.18
CA GLU A 476 -1.38 27.48 -31.81
C GLU A 476 -2.72 27.49 -31.05
N VAL A 477 -2.96 28.46 -30.16
CA VAL A 477 -4.28 28.57 -29.48
C VAL A 477 -5.37 28.85 -30.52
N GLY A 478 -6.37 27.96 -30.60
CA GLY A 478 -7.45 28.03 -31.59
C GLY A 478 -7.18 27.31 -32.92
N ARG A 479 -5.98 26.73 -33.13
CA ARG A 479 -5.74 25.83 -34.26
C ARG A 479 -6.23 24.41 -33.96
N THR A 480 -6.56 23.70 -35.03
CA THR A 480 -6.96 22.30 -34.97
C THR A 480 -5.72 21.43 -34.95
N ALA A 481 -5.44 20.77 -33.83
CA ALA A 481 -4.45 19.70 -33.76
C ALA A 481 -5.05 18.41 -34.34
N SER A 482 -4.22 17.58 -34.96
CA SER A 482 -4.67 16.30 -35.50
C SER A 482 -3.61 15.22 -35.36
N CYS A 483 -4.04 13.97 -35.26
CA CYS A 483 -3.17 12.79 -35.23
C CYS A 483 -3.85 11.63 -35.97
N THR A 484 -3.04 10.71 -36.48
CA THR A 484 -3.52 9.45 -37.06
C THR A 484 -3.38 8.34 -36.02
N VAL A 485 -4.48 7.64 -35.77
CA VAL A 485 -4.49 6.43 -34.94
C VAL A 485 -4.53 5.23 -35.87
N VAL A 486 -3.50 4.39 -35.77
CA VAL A 486 -3.31 3.19 -36.58
C VAL A 486 -3.54 1.97 -35.69
N PHE A 487 -4.33 1.01 -36.16
CA PHE A 487 -4.65 -0.22 -35.46
C PHE A 487 -4.23 -1.42 -36.30
N ARG A 488 -3.40 -2.29 -35.72
CA ARG A 488 -2.79 -3.45 -36.37
C ARG A 488 -3.01 -4.72 -35.58
N ASP A 489 -2.97 -5.87 -36.26
CA ASP A 489 -2.98 -7.18 -35.63
C ASP A 489 -1.59 -7.65 -35.17
N ALA A 490 -1.53 -8.84 -34.57
CA ALA A 490 -0.30 -9.48 -34.12
C ALA A 490 0.76 -9.67 -35.24
N ALA A 491 0.34 -9.79 -36.50
CA ALA A 491 1.20 -9.93 -37.68
C ALA A 491 1.59 -8.57 -38.29
N ALA A 492 1.31 -7.47 -37.59
CA ALA A 492 1.51 -6.09 -38.02
C ALA A 492 0.69 -5.67 -39.26
N ALA A 493 -0.32 -6.47 -39.65
CA ALA A 493 -1.23 -6.12 -40.72
C ALA A 493 -2.16 -4.99 -40.25
N LEU A 494 -2.39 -4.02 -41.14
CA LEU A 494 -3.24 -2.87 -40.86
C LEU A 494 -4.71 -3.32 -40.83
N LEU A 495 -5.34 -3.20 -39.66
CA LEU A 495 -6.77 -3.50 -39.49
C LEU A 495 -7.63 -2.25 -39.69
N ALA A 496 -7.22 -1.11 -39.12
CA ALA A 496 -7.92 0.16 -39.26
C ALA A 496 -6.96 1.35 -39.12
N SER A 497 -7.33 2.48 -39.69
CA SER A 497 -6.65 3.76 -39.48
C SER A 497 -7.69 4.88 -39.45
N LYS A 498 -7.56 5.81 -38.51
CA LYS A 498 -8.48 6.93 -38.37
C LYS A 498 -7.76 8.19 -37.92
N ASN A 499 -8.07 9.30 -38.57
CA ASN A 499 -7.60 10.62 -38.14
C ASN A 499 -8.53 11.17 -37.08
N VAL A 500 -7.95 11.66 -35.99
CA VAL A 500 -8.64 12.39 -34.93
C VAL A 500 -8.13 13.82 -34.93
N SER A 501 -9.04 14.77 -34.77
CA SER A 501 -8.71 16.20 -34.70
C SER A 501 -9.48 16.85 -33.57
N TRP A 502 -8.86 17.84 -32.93
CA TRP A 502 -9.44 18.61 -31.84
C TRP A 502 -8.88 20.03 -31.85
N THR A 503 -9.60 20.96 -31.23
CA THR A 503 -9.16 22.34 -31.10
C THR A 503 -8.31 22.51 -29.85
N VAL A 504 -7.16 23.16 -29.96
CA VAL A 504 -6.29 23.45 -28.81
C VAL A 504 -6.90 24.59 -28.00
N GLU A 505 -7.49 24.25 -26.86
CA GLU A 505 -8.07 25.21 -25.93
C GLU A 505 -7.01 25.73 -24.94
N HIS A 506 -7.08 27.02 -24.64
CA HIS A 506 -6.18 27.63 -23.67
C HIS A 506 -6.48 27.04 -22.29
N ARG A 507 -5.53 26.26 -21.74
CA ARG A 507 -5.52 26.01 -20.30
C ARG A 507 -5.05 27.30 -19.65
N THR A 508 -5.97 28.21 -19.31
CA THR A 508 -5.66 29.16 -18.27
C THR A 508 -5.41 28.30 -17.05
N THR A 509 -4.14 28.10 -16.69
CA THR A 509 -3.77 27.75 -15.33
C THR A 509 -4.25 28.90 -14.49
N THR A 510 -5.53 28.90 -14.14
CA THR A 510 -6.05 29.71 -13.07
C THR A 510 -5.29 29.19 -11.85
N PRO A 511 -4.35 29.97 -11.26
CA PRO A 511 -3.87 29.60 -9.94
C PRO A 511 -5.12 29.39 -9.09
N ALA A 512 -5.16 28.28 -8.35
CA ALA A 512 -6.27 27.93 -7.49
C ALA A 512 -6.80 29.22 -6.84
N PRO A 513 -8.11 29.52 -6.94
CA PRO A 513 -8.63 30.77 -6.41
C PRO A 513 -8.20 30.81 -4.96
N ASN A 514 -7.33 31.78 -4.64
CA ASN A 514 -7.03 32.11 -3.26
C ASN A 514 -8.40 32.23 -2.60
N ALA A 515 -8.69 31.30 -1.69
CA ALA A 515 -9.94 31.28 -0.96
C ALA A 515 -10.23 32.71 -0.51
N PRO A 516 -11.48 33.21 -0.69
CA PRO A 516 -11.79 34.60 -0.36
C PRO A 516 -11.41 34.84 1.10
N LYS A 517 -10.34 35.61 1.32
CA LYS A 517 -9.85 36.04 2.64
C LYS A 517 -10.85 36.90 3.42
N ALA A 518 -12.10 37.03 2.95
CA ALA A 518 -13.10 37.93 3.48
C ALA A 518 -14.14 37.26 4.40
N GLU A 519 -14.18 35.92 4.51
CA GLU A 519 -15.23 35.23 5.29
C GLU A 519 -14.77 34.61 6.61
N GLN A 520 -13.46 34.66 6.91
CA GLN A 520 -12.89 33.94 8.05
C GLN A 520 -12.95 34.66 9.41
N CYS A 521 -13.30 35.96 9.45
CA CYS A 521 -13.46 36.70 10.72
C CYS A 521 -14.93 37.08 11.03
N ARG A 522 -15.93 36.33 10.53
CA ARG A 522 -17.35 36.65 10.79
C ARG A 522 -17.83 36.27 12.19
N ARG A 523 -17.00 35.57 12.97
CA ARG A 523 -17.23 35.29 14.40
C ARG A 523 -15.95 35.69 15.14
N CYS A 524 -16.02 36.68 16.04
CA CYS A 524 -14.93 37.07 16.94
C CYS A 524 -14.60 35.90 17.90
N ALA A 525 -13.99 34.84 17.38
CA ALA A 525 -13.54 33.68 18.13
C ALA A 525 -12.06 33.87 18.46
N PHE A 526 -11.73 33.83 19.75
CA PHE A 526 -10.40 34.08 20.33
C PHE A 526 -9.25 33.19 19.85
N ARG A 527 -9.48 32.30 18.88
CA ARG A 527 -8.54 31.26 18.48
C ARG A 527 -7.54 31.69 17.42
N ASP A 528 -7.75 32.83 16.77
CA ASP A 528 -6.83 33.38 15.76
C ASP A 528 -6.39 34.81 16.12
N LEU A 529 -5.11 34.95 16.52
CA LEU A 529 -4.49 36.21 16.94
C LEU A 529 -4.51 37.27 15.83
N ARG A 530 -4.68 36.88 14.55
CA ARG A 530 -4.73 37.82 13.42
C ARG A 530 -6.08 38.53 13.25
N CYS A 531 -7.20 37.89 13.64
CA CYS A 531 -8.51 38.55 13.64
C CYS A 531 -8.68 39.53 14.82
N LEU A 532 -7.87 39.39 15.88
CA LEU A 532 -7.94 40.18 17.12
C LEU A 532 -7.68 41.68 16.90
N PHE A 533 -6.92 42.04 15.85
CA PHE A 533 -6.55 43.42 15.51
C PHE A 533 -7.38 44.02 14.36
N SER A 534 -8.45 43.34 13.93
CA SER A 534 -9.37 43.93 12.94
C SER A 534 -10.39 44.84 13.64
N THR A 535 -10.68 45.98 13.01
CA THR A 535 -11.45 47.13 13.53
C THR A 535 -12.88 46.82 14.01
N VAL A 536 -13.36 45.59 13.85
CA VAL A 536 -14.74 45.18 14.16
C VAL A 536 -14.88 44.58 15.58
N CYS A 537 -13.82 44.06 16.21
CA CYS A 537 -13.91 43.46 17.56
C CYS A 537 -13.38 44.36 18.71
N GLU A 538 -12.97 45.61 18.44
CA GLU A 538 -12.42 46.54 19.46
C GLU A 538 -13.39 46.84 20.62
N TRP A 539 -14.70 46.92 20.35
CA TRP A 539 -15.70 47.23 21.37
C TRP A 539 -15.82 46.15 22.45
N GLN A 540 -15.57 44.88 22.12
CA GLN A 540 -15.63 43.79 23.11
C GLN A 540 -14.46 43.86 24.08
N MET A 541 -13.26 44.23 23.63
CA MET A 541 -12.10 44.41 24.52
C MET A 541 -12.34 45.53 25.52
N LEU A 542 -12.87 46.67 25.07
CA LEU A 542 -13.23 47.79 25.95
C LEU A 542 -14.26 47.38 27.02
N LEU A 543 -15.30 46.63 26.62
CA LEU A 543 -16.32 46.13 27.55
C LEU A 543 -15.72 45.20 28.62
N TRP A 544 -14.85 44.26 28.22
CA TRP A 544 -14.20 43.35 29.17
C TRP A 544 -13.20 44.04 30.08
N THR A 545 -12.45 45.04 29.60
CA THR A 545 -11.62 45.87 30.47
C THR A 545 -12.45 46.69 31.45
N ALA A 546 -13.61 47.23 31.05
CA ALA A 546 -14.50 47.95 31.95
C ALA A 546 -15.06 47.02 33.05
N VAL A 547 -15.43 45.78 32.70
CA VAL A 547 -15.87 44.76 33.66
C VAL A 547 -14.72 44.38 34.61
N ALA A 548 -13.52 44.16 34.11
CA ALA A 548 -12.36 43.82 34.93
C ALA A 548 -11.99 44.94 35.91
N VAL A 549 -12.05 46.20 35.46
CA VAL A 549 -11.85 47.37 36.33
C VAL A 549 -12.96 47.46 37.39
N ALA A 550 -14.23 47.27 37.01
CA ALA A 550 -15.34 47.28 37.97
C ALA A 550 -15.21 46.19 39.04
N VAL A 551 -14.85 44.95 38.64
CA VAL A 551 -14.65 43.83 39.58
C VAL A 551 -13.45 44.07 40.48
N ALA A 552 -12.35 44.62 39.95
CA ALA A 552 -11.17 44.93 40.75
C ALA A 552 -11.41 46.08 41.75
N TRP A 553 -12.24 47.07 41.41
CA TRP A 553 -12.51 48.23 42.25
C TRP A 553 -13.65 48.02 43.27
N ALA A 554 -14.58 47.10 43.02
CA ALA A 554 -15.67 46.76 43.93
C ALA A 554 -15.21 46.45 45.38
N PRO A 555 -14.18 45.61 45.63
CA PRO A 555 -13.73 45.35 47.01
C PRO A 555 -13.13 46.59 47.68
N TYR A 556 -12.48 47.48 46.93
CA TYR A 556 -11.95 48.74 47.47
C TYR A 556 -13.07 49.73 47.84
N ALA A 557 -14.11 49.82 47.01
CA ALA A 557 -15.28 50.64 47.30
C ALA A 557 -16.04 50.12 48.54
N ILE A 558 -16.18 48.80 48.67
CA ILE A 558 -16.78 48.17 49.85
C ILE A 558 -15.95 48.47 51.11
N LEU A 559 -14.62 48.32 51.05
CA LEU A 559 -13.74 48.65 52.18
C LEU A 559 -13.80 50.14 52.56
N ALA A 560 -13.83 51.04 51.58
CA ALA A 560 -13.97 52.47 51.82
C ALA A 560 -15.31 52.83 52.49
N TYR A 561 -16.41 52.23 52.02
CA TYR A 561 -17.73 52.38 52.62
C TYR A 561 -17.76 51.93 54.09
N TRP A 562 -17.21 50.75 54.39
CA TRP A 562 -17.13 50.24 55.77
C TRP A 562 -16.29 51.15 56.67
N ARG A 563 -15.21 51.72 56.15
CA ARG A 563 -14.36 52.67 56.90
C ARG A 563 -15.11 53.97 57.23
N MET A 564 -15.91 54.49 56.30
CA MET A 564 -16.76 55.66 56.55
C MET A 564 -17.90 55.35 57.53
N ALA A 565 -18.59 54.22 57.36
CA ALA A 565 -19.64 53.78 58.29
C ALA A 565 -19.11 53.62 59.72
N TRP A 566 -17.90 53.08 59.87
CA TRP A 566 -17.22 52.96 61.16
C TRP A 566 -16.91 54.33 61.79
N HIS A 567 -16.38 55.28 61.01
CA HIS A 567 -16.10 56.62 61.52
C HIS A 567 -17.35 57.41 61.90
N VAL A 568 -18.46 57.24 61.17
CA VAL A 568 -19.75 57.87 61.50
C VAL A 568 -20.34 57.22 62.76
N GLY A 569 -20.31 55.89 62.87
CA GLY A 569 -20.77 55.17 64.06
C GLY A 569 -19.97 55.53 65.31
N ALA A 570 -18.64 55.67 65.19
CA ALA A 570 -17.77 56.07 66.29
C ALA A 570 -18.06 57.51 66.77
N LYS A 571 -18.40 58.44 65.87
CA LYS A 571 -18.80 59.80 66.25
C LYS A 571 -20.19 59.85 66.90
N PHE A 572 -21.11 58.97 66.50
CA PHE A 572 -22.44 58.89 67.10
C PHE A 572 -22.38 58.33 68.53
N LEU A 573 -21.53 57.32 68.77
CA LEU A 573 -21.29 56.76 70.11
C LEU A 573 -20.57 57.74 71.05
N ALA A 574 -19.70 58.62 70.52
CA ALA A 574 -19.03 59.65 71.31
C ALA A 574 -19.93 60.83 71.71
N GLY A 575 -21.13 60.97 71.11
CA GLY A 575 -22.11 62.00 71.48
C GLY A 575 -23.22 61.53 72.42
N LEU A 576 -23.21 60.25 72.81
CA LEU A 576 -24.20 59.64 73.72
C LEU A 576 -23.64 59.35 75.13
N ASN A 577 -22.38 59.72 75.38
CA ASN A 577 -21.77 59.88 76.71
C ASN A 577 -21.53 61.37 76.94
#